data_AF-A0A9D1LTX0-F1
#
_entry.id   AF-A0A9D1LTX0-F1
#
_cell.length_a   1.000
_cell.length_b   1.000
_cell.length_c   1.000
_cell.angle_alpha   90.00
_cell.angle_beta   90.00
_cell.angle_gamma   90.00
#
_symmetry.space_group_name_H-M   'P 1'
#
loop_
_entity.id
_entity.type
_entity.pdbx_description
1 polymer ?
#
loop_
_entity_poly.entity_id
_entity_poly.type
_entity_poly.pdbx_seq_one_letter_code
_entity_poly.pdbx_strand_id
1 'polypeptide(L)'
;MNREFLKSMDGLTDETIDKIMAENGRDIQKAQGQLDAVKAELKSAKETITTITGELQTLKDSNADAEHWKGKFEELQKDVAAKEQAEKEEKARLEREENIKERYNAVCVDKDGNPLEWAHDAIRADYLKRFTDAIADEANTGKSDGEIFHALTKDDGAAFKRVQPDVHLKGAGPIGGAADELAAAKAVMGIK
;
A
#
# COMPACT_ATOMS: atom_id res chain seq x y z
N MET A 1 81.12 -12.67 -15.15
CA MET A 1 82.60 -12.66 -15.07
C MET A 1 83.17 -12.82 -16.47
N ASN A 2 84.30 -12.17 -16.80
CA ASN A 2 84.96 -12.32 -18.10
C ASN A 2 86.25 -13.15 -17.94
N ARG A 3 86.41 -14.19 -18.77
CA ARG A 3 87.56 -15.11 -18.68
C ARG A 3 88.88 -14.44 -19.04
N GLU A 4 88.89 -13.56 -20.05
CA GLU A 4 90.09 -12.83 -20.49
C GLU A 4 90.58 -11.87 -19.41
N PHE A 5 89.66 -11.27 -18.65
CA PHE A 5 90.01 -10.47 -17.48
C PHE A 5 90.74 -11.32 -16.41
N LEU A 6 90.25 -12.52 -16.12
CA LEU A 6 90.90 -13.39 -15.13
C LEU A 6 92.26 -13.93 -15.61
N LYS A 7 92.41 -14.21 -16.91
CA LYS A 7 93.69 -14.60 -17.51
C LYS A 7 94.74 -13.48 -17.51
N SER A 8 94.31 -12.23 -17.49
CA SER A 8 95.21 -11.07 -17.38
C SER A 8 95.77 -10.86 -15.98
N MET A 9 95.31 -11.63 -14.98
CA MET A 9 95.80 -11.56 -13.60
C MET A 9 96.92 -12.59 -13.39
N ASP A 10 98.11 -12.12 -13.00
CA ASP A 10 99.24 -13.00 -12.72
C ASP A 10 98.94 -13.96 -11.56
N GLY A 11 99.30 -15.24 -11.73
CA GLY A 11 99.23 -16.26 -10.68
C GLY A 11 97.95 -17.09 -10.64
N LEU A 12 96.97 -16.86 -11.52
CA LEU A 12 95.81 -17.76 -11.66
C LEU A 12 96.08 -18.87 -12.69
N THR A 13 95.82 -20.11 -12.29
CA THR A 13 95.79 -21.26 -13.21
C THR A 13 94.45 -21.37 -13.92
N ASP A 14 94.43 -21.95 -15.13
CA ASP A 14 93.17 -22.17 -15.88
C ASP A 14 92.12 -22.95 -15.07
N GLU A 15 92.53 -23.92 -14.26
CA GLU A 15 91.63 -24.65 -13.34
C GLU A 15 91.00 -23.74 -12.27
N THR A 16 91.75 -22.76 -11.77
CA THR A 16 91.26 -21.78 -10.79
C THR A 16 90.30 -20.80 -11.45
N ILE A 17 90.59 -20.38 -12.67
CA ILE A 17 89.71 -19.55 -13.51
C ILE A 17 88.39 -20.29 -13.76
N ASP A 18 88.43 -21.58 -14.08
CA ASP A 18 87.22 -22.38 -14.31
C ASP A 18 86.35 -22.50 -13.07
N LYS A 19 86.95 -22.69 -11.89
CA LYS A 19 86.22 -22.68 -10.61
C LYS A 19 85.55 -21.34 -10.32
N ILE A 20 86.26 -20.22 -10.53
CA ILE A 20 85.71 -18.86 -10.34
C ILE A 20 84.55 -18.60 -11.30
N MET A 21 84.71 -18.95 -12.58
CA MET A 21 83.66 -18.79 -13.58
C MET A 21 82.44 -19.65 -13.25
N ALA A 22 82.64 -20.88 -12.76
CA ALA A 22 81.55 -21.77 -12.36
C ALA A 22 80.81 -21.27 -11.10
N GLU A 23 81.52 -20.74 -10.10
CA GLU A 23 80.91 -20.14 -8.91
C GLU A 23 80.13 -18.88 -9.28
N ASN A 24 80.73 -17.98 -10.09
CA ASN A 24 80.04 -16.78 -10.56
C ASN A 24 78.81 -17.10 -11.42
N GLY A 25 78.89 -18.14 -12.25
CA GLY A 25 77.74 -18.62 -13.02
C GLY A 25 76.61 -19.11 -12.12
N ARG A 26 76.93 -19.86 -11.05
CA ARG A 26 75.96 -20.30 -10.04
C ARG A 26 75.35 -19.11 -9.30
N ASP A 27 76.14 -18.12 -8.90
CA ASP A 27 75.65 -16.91 -8.22
C ASP A 27 74.72 -16.08 -9.11
N ILE A 28 75.08 -15.90 -10.39
CA ILE A 28 74.25 -15.17 -11.35
C ILE A 28 72.92 -15.89 -11.55
N GLN A 29 72.93 -17.22 -11.72
CA GLN A 29 71.71 -18.00 -11.87
C GLN A 29 70.82 -17.90 -10.63
N LYS A 30 71.42 -17.96 -9.43
CA LYS A 30 70.69 -17.78 -8.17
C LYS A 30 70.08 -16.38 -8.06
N ALA A 31 70.84 -15.34 -8.39
CA ALA A 31 70.36 -13.96 -8.36
C ALA A 31 69.25 -13.71 -9.39
N GLN A 32 69.35 -14.28 -10.59
CA GLN A 32 68.30 -14.25 -11.61
C GLN A 32 67.01 -14.92 -11.10
N GLY A 33 67.13 -16.11 -10.51
CA GLY A 33 65.99 -16.81 -9.93
C GLY A 33 65.30 -16.02 -8.81
N GLN A 34 66.08 -15.38 -7.93
CA GLN A 34 65.54 -14.50 -6.89
C GLN A 34 64.86 -13.25 -7.49
N LEU A 35 65.46 -12.64 -8.50
CA LEU A 35 64.89 -11.47 -9.18
C LEU A 35 63.56 -11.80 -9.85
N ASP A 36 63.47 -12.96 -10.50
CA ASP A 36 62.25 -13.40 -11.17
C ASP A 36 61.15 -13.75 -10.15
N ALA A 37 61.51 -14.37 -9.02
CA ALA A 37 60.59 -14.58 -7.89
C ALA A 37 60.04 -13.25 -7.35
N VAL A 38 60.91 -12.28 -7.07
CA VAL A 38 60.50 -10.96 -6.57
C VAL A 38 59.62 -10.21 -7.58
N LYS A 39 59.90 -10.31 -8.88
CA LYS A 39 59.04 -9.72 -9.92
C LYS A 39 57.65 -10.36 -9.94
N ALA A 40 57.57 -11.69 -9.78
CA ALA A 40 56.31 -12.40 -9.72
C ALA A 40 55.49 -11.98 -8.48
N GLU A 41 56.12 -11.92 -7.31
CA GLU A 41 55.49 -11.44 -6.06
C GLU A 41 55.00 -9.99 -6.19
N LEU A 42 55.81 -9.10 -6.76
CA LEU A 42 55.45 -7.70 -6.95
C LEU A 42 54.28 -7.53 -7.93
N LYS A 43 54.21 -8.35 -8.98
CA LYS A 43 53.07 -8.37 -9.89
C LYS A 43 51.80 -8.82 -9.15
N SER A 44 51.88 -9.92 -8.41
CA SER A 44 50.76 -10.44 -7.63
C SER A 44 50.28 -9.42 -6.59
N ALA A 45 51.18 -8.78 -5.85
CA ALA A 45 50.84 -7.75 -4.88
C ALA A 45 50.13 -6.55 -5.52
N LYS A 46 50.56 -6.10 -6.71
CA LYS A 46 49.90 -5.01 -7.44
C LYS A 46 48.48 -5.38 -7.89
N GLU A 47 48.29 -6.62 -8.35
CA GLU A 47 46.96 -7.13 -8.71
C GLU A 47 46.05 -7.15 -7.48
N THR A 48 46.52 -7.68 -6.35
CA THR A 48 45.78 -7.68 -5.07
C THR A 48 45.41 -6.28 -4.61
N ILE A 49 46.33 -5.32 -4.65
CA ILE A 49 46.05 -3.93 -4.27
C ILE A 49 44.98 -3.32 -5.18
N THR A 50 45.05 -3.60 -6.48
CA THR A 50 44.07 -3.10 -7.45
C THR A 50 42.67 -3.67 -7.17
N THR A 51 42.58 -4.97 -6.90
CA THR A 51 41.32 -5.63 -6.52
C THR A 51 40.75 -5.06 -5.24
N ILE A 52 41.54 -4.97 -4.16
CA ILE A 52 41.10 -4.42 -2.87
C ILE A 52 40.63 -2.96 -3.03
N THR A 53 41.33 -2.16 -3.83
CA THR A 53 40.95 -0.76 -4.07
C THR A 53 39.60 -0.68 -4.80
N GLY A 54 39.37 -1.54 -5.79
CA GLY A 54 38.09 -1.63 -6.50
C GLY A 54 36.95 -2.11 -5.60
N GLU A 55 37.20 -3.10 -4.75
CA GLU A 55 36.24 -3.58 -3.75
C GLU A 55 35.91 -2.50 -2.71
N LEU A 56 36.90 -1.76 -2.21
CA LEU A 56 36.69 -0.64 -1.30
C LEU A 56 35.89 0.49 -1.96
N GLN A 57 36.16 0.78 -3.23
CA GLN A 57 35.39 1.77 -3.97
C GLN A 57 33.93 1.30 -4.18
N THR A 58 33.74 0.03 -4.53
CA THR A 58 32.41 -0.57 -4.65
C THR A 58 31.69 -0.58 -3.30
N LEU A 59 32.37 -0.85 -2.20
CA LEU A 59 31.78 -0.79 -0.85
C LEU A 59 31.37 0.64 -0.48
N LYS A 60 32.21 1.62 -0.81
CA LYS A 60 31.91 3.04 -0.62
C LYS A 60 30.69 3.49 -1.43
N ASP A 61 30.59 3.04 -2.68
CA ASP A 61 29.50 3.41 -3.58
C ASP A 61 28.21 2.61 -3.32
N SER A 62 28.32 1.36 -2.85
CA SER A 62 27.19 0.47 -2.51
C SER A 62 26.64 0.66 -1.11
N ASN A 63 27.40 1.31 -0.22
CA ASN A 63 26.88 1.87 1.02
C ASN A 63 26.00 3.08 0.69
N ALA A 64 24.91 2.84 -0.04
CA ALA A 64 23.80 3.74 -0.26
C ALA A 64 23.54 4.47 1.06
N ASP A 65 23.80 5.78 1.03
CA ASP A 65 24.15 6.58 2.20
C ASP A 65 23.26 6.30 3.41
N ALA A 66 23.83 6.37 4.61
CA ALA A 66 23.03 6.44 5.83
C ALA A 66 21.94 7.53 5.71
N GLU A 67 22.19 8.58 4.92
CA GLU A 67 21.21 9.60 4.55
C GLU A 67 20.08 9.09 3.63
N HIS A 68 20.36 8.22 2.66
CA HIS A 68 19.33 7.62 1.80
C HIS A 68 18.38 6.72 2.59
N TRP A 69 18.91 5.88 3.49
CA TRP A 69 18.07 5.06 4.37
C TRP A 69 17.33 5.89 5.42
N LYS A 70 17.96 6.94 5.95
CA LYS A 70 17.29 7.91 6.83
C LYS A 70 16.14 8.62 6.12
N GLY A 71 16.33 9.05 4.87
CA GLY A 71 15.28 9.65 4.05
C GLY A 71 14.09 8.73 3.83
N LYS A 72 14.34 7.47 3.45
CA LYS A 72 13.28 6.45 3.32
C LYS A 72 12.55 6.17 4.62
N PHE A 73 13.27 6.17 5.75
CA PHE A 73 12.67 5.96 7.06
C PHE A 73 11.78 7.13 7.48
N GLU A 74 12.22 8.38 7.26
CA GLU A 74 11.42 9.58 7.53
C GLU A 74 10.18 9.66 6.63
N GLU A 75 10.29 9.25 5.36
CA GLU A 75 9.15 9.15 4.44
C GLU A 75 8.14 8.10 4.93
N LEU A 76 8.60 6.90 5.29
CA LEU A 76 7.74 5.85 5.85
C LEU A 76 7.05 6.29 7.15
N GLN A 77 7.73 7.03 8.02
CA GLN A 77 7.10 7.55 9.24
C GLN A 77 5.99 8.56 8.94
N LYS A 78 6.18 9.45 7.96
CA LYS A 78 5.14 10.40 7.53
C LYS A 78 3.94 9.68 6.93
N ASP A 79 4.18 8.67 6.10
CA ASP A 79 3.11 7.88 5.48
C ASP A 79 2.29 7.12 6.52
N VAL A 80 2.94 6.51 7.51
CA VAL A 80 2.25 5.81 8.60
C VAL A 80 1.41 6.79 9.43
N ALA A 81 1.98 7.93 9.81
CA ALA A 81 1.24 8.95 10.57
C ALA A 81 0.03 9.49 9.81
N ALA A 82 0.16 9.72 8.49
CA ALA A 82 -0.94 10.16 7.64
C ALA A 82 -2.06 9.10 7.56
N LYS A 83 -1.70 7.82 7.41
CA LYS A 83 -2.66 6.71 7.38
C LYS A 83 -3.37 6.53 8.72
N GLU A 84 -2.65 6.57 9.83
CA GLU A 84 -3.25 6.49 11.17
C GLU A 84 -4.22 7.64 11.44
N GLN A 85 -3.88 8.86 10.99
CA GLN A 85 -4.78 10.01 11.13
C GLN A 85 -6.03 9.83 10.26
N ALA A 86 -5.87 9.38 9.02
CA ALA A 86 -7.00 9.10 8.13
C ALA A 86 -7.91 7.99 8.70
N GLU A 87 -7.34 6.91 9.26
CA GLU A 87 -8.11 5.85 9.90
C GLU A 87 -8.84 6.34 11.17
N LYS A 88 -8.21 7.19 11.99
CA LYS A 88 -8.87 7.81 13.15
C LYS A 88 -10.02 8.71 12.73
N GLU A 89 -9.83 9.52 11.70
CA GLU A 89 -10.86 10.40 11.16
C GLU A 89 -12.01 9.62 10.52
N GLU A 90 -11.70 8.54 9.82
CA GLU A 90 -12.67 7.63 9.22
C GLU A 90 -13.51 6.93 10.31
N LYS A 91 -12.84 6.37 11.32
CA LYS A 91 -13.51 5.76 12.47
C LYS A 91 -14.36 6.78 13.24
N ALA A 92 -13.84 7.98 13.49
CA ALA A 92 -14.61 9.03 14.17
C ALA A 92 -15.80 9.50 13.33
N ARG A 93 -15.68 9.50 12.00
CA ARG A 93 -16.80 9.79 11.08
C ARG A 93 -17.85 8.68 11.14
N LEU A 94 -17.44 7.41 11.10
CA LEU A 94 -18.36 6.27 11.22
C LEU A 94 -19.10 6.29 12.56
N GLU A 95 -18.37 6.46 13.68
CA GLU A 95 -18.97 6.56 15.01
C GLU A 95 -19.96 7.73 15.12
N ARG A 96 -19.64 8.88 14.50
CA ARG A 96 -20.55 10.02 14.41
C ARG A 96 -21.81 9.69 13.59
N GLU A 97 -21.63 9.07 12.44
CA GLU A 97 -22.75 8.67 11.57
C GLU A 97 -23.65 7.64 12.26
N GLU A 98 -23.09 6.67 12.98
CA GLU A 98 -23.84 5.70 13.77
C GLU A 98 -24.61 6.37 14.91
N ASN A 99 -23.96 7.22 15.70
CA ASN A 99 -24.61 7.98 16.78
C ASN A 99 -25.78 8.83 16.24
N ILE A 100 -25.59 9.51 15.11
CA ILE A 100 -26.65 10.32 14.49
C ILE A 100 -27.80 9.43 13.99
N LYS A 101 -27.51 8.25 13.43
CA LYS A 101 -28.55 7.27 13.06
C LYS A 101 -29.34 6.78 14.27
N GLU A 102 -28.69 6.51 15.39
CA GLU A 102 -29.36 6.10 16.63
C GLU A 102 -30.28 7.20 17.17
N ARG A 103 -29.77 8.44 17.26
CA ARG A 103 -30.55 9.62 17.65
C ARG A 103 -31.75 9.84 16.74
N TYR A 104 -31.55 9.71 15.42
CA TYR A 104 -32.61 9.81 14.43
C TYR A 104 -33.67 8.73 14.59
N ASN A 105 -33.26 7.47 14.79
CA ASN A 105 -34.19 6.36 15.01
C ASN A 105 -35.00 6.53 16.31
N ALA A 106 -34.39 7.09 17.36
CA ALA A 106 -35.06 7.35 18.63
C ALA A 106 -36.19 8.40 18.50
N VAL A 107 -36.06 9.35 17.57
CA VAL A 107 -37.08 10.39 17.32
C VAL A 107 -38.06 10.02 16.21
N CYS A 108 -37.78 8.97 15.43
CA CYS A 108 -38.68 8.42 14.43
C CYS A 108 -39.82 7.59 15.06
N VAL A 109 -40.52 8.19 16.02
CA VAL A 109 -41.66 7.58 16.72
C VAL A 109 -42.88 8.49 16.64
N ASP A 110 -44.07 7.90 16.67
CA ASP A 110 -45.33 8.62 16.77
C ASP A 110 -45.52 9.21 18.18
N LYS A 111 -46.62 9.94 18.37
CA LYS A 111 -47.00 10.55 19.66
C LYS A 111 -47.20 9.51 20.79
N ASP A 112 -47.41 8.25 20.44
CA ASP A 112 -47.67 7.13 21.34
C ASP A 112 -46.38 6.28 21.56
N GLY A 113 -45.26 6.67 20.93
CA GLY A 113 -43.96 6.01 21.06
C GLY A 113 -43.71 4.85 20.09
N ASN A 114 -44.60 4.62 19.12
CA ASN A 114 -44.42 3.55 18.13
C ASN A 114 -43.56 4.02 16.95
N PRO A 115 -42.70 3.18 16.37
CA PRO A 115 -41.89 3.56 15.22
C PRO A 115 -42.73 4.05 14.03
N LEU A 116 -42.34 5.18 13.45
CA LEU A 116 -42.99 5.72 12.25
C LEU A 116 -42.65 4.86 11.02
N GLU A 117 -43.67 4.46 10.27
CA GLU A 117 -43.49 3.75 9.01
C GLU A 117 -43.29 4.73 7.84
N TRP A 118 -42.12 4.68 7.21
CA TRP A 118 -41.80 5.49 6.04
C TRP A 118 -42.48 4.94 4.78
N ALA A 119 -42.93 5.83 3.90
CA ALA A 119 -43.52 5.46 2.61
C ALA A 119 -42.50 4.76 1.69
N HIS A 120 -41.22 5.13 1.78
CA HIS A 120 -40.11 4.46 1.09
C HIS A 120 -38.79 4.67 1.83
N ASP A 121 -37.89 3.68 1.78
CA ASP A 121 -36.54 3.78 2.36
C ASP A 121 -35.70 4.95 1.83
N ALA A 122 -35.88 5.36 0.57
CA ALA A 122 -35.17 6.51 0.00
C ALA A 122 -35.59 7.83 0.67
N ILE A 123 -36.87 7.95 1.05
CA ILE A 123 -37.39 9.12 1.77
C ILE A 123 -36.78 9.13 3.17
N ARG A 124 -36.74 7.99 3.86
CA ARG A 124 -36.08 7.86 5.18
C ARG A 124 -34.62 8.27 5.12
N ALA A 125 -33.89 7.85 4.08
CA ALA A 125 -32.49 8.21 3.88
C ALA A 125 -32.28 9.71 3.62
N ASP A 126 -33.16 10.35 2.84
CA ASP A 126 -33.12 11.79 2.60
C ASP A 126 -33.38 12.58 3.90
N TYR A 127 -34.35 12.17 4.70
CA TYR A 127 -34.63 12.80 6.00
C TYR A 127 -33.51 12.59 7.03
N LEU A 128 -32.86 11.42 7.04
CA LEU A 128 -31.67 11.20 7.87
C LEU A 128 -30.54 12.19 7.48
N LYS A 129 -30.34 12.46 6.19
CA LYS A 129 -29.36 13.44 5.74
C LYS A 129 -29.73 14.86 6.19
N ARG A 130 -30.99 15.28 5.98
CA ARG A 130 -31.47 16.60 6.41
C ARG A 130 -31.39 16.76 7.93
N PHE A 131 -31.65 15.71 8.69
CA PHE A 131 -31.50 15.67 10.14
C PHE A 131 -30.03 15.79 10.57
N THR A 132 -29.13 15.11 9.87
CA THR A 132 -27.68 15.23 10.06
C THR A 132 -27.21 16.67 9.85
N ASP A 133 -27.64 17.29 8.74
CA ASP A 133 -27.30 18.69 8.43
C ASP A 133 -27.90 19.65 9.47
N ALA A 134 -29.14 19.41 9.90
CA ALA A 134 -29.81 20.24 10.90
C ALA A 134 -29.18 20.16 12.30
N ILE A 135 -28.63 19.00 12.69
CA ILE A 135 -27.86 18.87 13.95
C ILE A 135 -26.53 19.63 13.87
N ALA A 136 -25.91 19.69 12.69
CA ALA A 136 -24.65 20.41 12.49
C ALA A 136 -24.83 21.93 12.39
N ASP A 137 -26.05 22.42 12.15
CA ASP A 137 -26.37 23.84 12.04
C ASP A 137 -26.42 24.52 13.42
N GLU A 138 -25.60 25.56 13.60
CA GLU A 138 -25.55 26.37 14.82
C GLU A 138 -26.92 26.99 15.17
N ALA A 139 -27.80 27.23 14.18
CA ALA A 139 -29.15 27.75 14.38
C ALA A 139 -30.10 26.79 15.14
N ASN A 140 -29.73 25.51 15.25
CA ASN A 140 -30.47 24.51 16.01
C ASN A 140 -29.81 24.17 17.36
N THR A 141 -28.74 24.88 17.73
CA THR A 141 -28.11 24.74 19.05
C THR A 141 -29.13 25.02 20.15
N GLY A 142 -29.36 24.03 21.01
CA GLY A 142 -30.35 24.11 22.11
C GLY A 142 -31.74 23.57 21.79
N LYS A 143 -32.01 23.19 20.54
CA LYS A 143 -33.20 22.40 20.19
C LYS A 143 -32.94 20.93 20.46
N SER A 144 -33.97 20.22 20.93
CA SER A 144 -33.93 18.77 21.08
C SER A 144 -34.05 18.07 19.73
N ASP A 145 -33.58 16.83 19.66
CA ASP A 145 -33.67 15.99 18.46
C ASP A 145 -35.11 15.84 17.97
N GLY A 146 -36.06 15.75 18.91
CA GLY A 146 -37.49 15.68 18.61
C GLY A 146 -38.04 16.95 17.95
N GLU A 147 -37.59 18.13 18.39
CA GLU A 147 -37.98 19.42 17.79
C GLU A 147 -37.41 19.59 16.39
N ILE A 148 -36.15 19.17 16.18
CA ILE A 148 -35.51 19.18 14.86
C ILE A 148 -36.26 18.24 13.92
N PHE A 149 -36.52 17.01 14.35
CA PHE A 149 -37.25 16.03 13.55
C PHE A 149 -38.68 16.49 13.22
N HIS A 150 -39.41 17.03 14.21
CA HIS A 150 -40.75 17.56 14.00
C HIS A 150 -40.73 18.75 13.02
N ALA A 151 -39.79 19.69 13.15
CA ALA A 151 -39.67 20.81 12.24
C ALA A 151 -39.42 20.38 10.79
N LEU A 152 -38.66 19.30 10.59
CA LEU A 152 -38.39 18.74 9.27
C LEU A 152 -39.60 18.02 8.67
N THR A 153 -40.44 17.37 9.49
CA THR A 153 -41.47 16.42 9.02
C THR A 153 -42.92 16.91 9.13
N LYS A 154 -43.18 17.97 9.91
CA LYS A 154 -44.54 18.50 10.18
C LYS A 154 -45.35 18.85 8.93
N ASP A 155 -44.69 19.28 7.86
CA ASP A 155 -45.32 19.73 6.62
C ASP A 155 -45.36 18.64 5.53
N ASP A 156 -44.76 17.47 5.78
CA ASP A 156 -44.66 16.36 4.83
C ASP A 156 -45.30 15.07 5.37
N GLY A 157 -46.62 15.13 5.53
CA GLY A 157 -47.42 13.95 5.89
C GLY A 157 -47.54 12.89 4.79
N ALA A 158 -46.86 13.05 3.64
CA ALA A 158 -46.79 12.05 2.57
C ALA A 158 -45.53 11.17 2.69
N ALA A 159 -44.52 11.63 3.43
CA ALA A 159 -43.31 10.86 3.72
C ALA A 159 -43.56 9.57 4.52
N PHE A 160 -44.68 9.50 5.24
CA PHE A 160 -45.07 8.38 6.09
C PHE A 160 -46.19 7.55 5.44
N LYS A 161 -46.17 6.24 5.67
CA LYS A 161 -47.32 5.39 5.34
C LYS A 161 -48.49 5.85 6.18
N ARG A 162 -49.56 6.28 5.50
CA ARG A 162 -50.85 6.42 6.16
C ARG A 162 -51.43 5.02 6.29
N VAL A 163 -52.01 4.71 7.46
CA VAL A 163 -53.02 3.66 7.53
C VAL A 163 -54.11 4.11 6.57
N GLN A 164 -54.11 3.57 5.36
CA GLN A 164 -55.30 3.66 4.52
C GLN A 164 -56.41 3.05 5.39
N PRO A 165 -57.51 3.77 5.69
CA PRO A 165 -58.68 3.05 6.13
C PRO A 165 -58.90 1.97 5.07
N ASP A 166 -59.08 0.73 5.51
CA ASP A 166 -59.48 -0.36 4.64
C ASP A 166 -60.81 0.06 4.00
N VAL A 167 -60.73 0.77 2.89
CA VAL A 167 -61.86 1.14 2.06
C VAL A 167 -62.20 -0.11 1.30
N HIS A 168 -62.82 -1.05 2.00
CA HIS A 168 -63.78 -1.95 1.40
C HIS A 168 -64.83 -1.07 0.72
N LEU A 169 -64.63 -0.76 -0.56
CA LEU A 169 -65.71 -0.29 -1.41
C LEU A 169 -66.77 -1.39 -1.42
N LYS A 170 -67.77 -1.23 -0.57
CA LYS A 170 -68.97 -2.07 -0.51
C LYS A 170 -69.75 -1.84 -1.81
N GLY A 171 -69.31 -2.47 -2.89
CA GLY A 171 -69.91 -2.27 -4.21
C GLY A 171 -69.12 -2.77 -5.42
N ALA A 172 -67.84 -3.14 -5.30
CA ALA A 172 -67.13 -3.79 -6.41
C ALA A 172 -67.17 -5.31 -6.22
N GLY A 173 -68.13 -5.97 -6.87
CA GLY A 173 -68.11 -7.43 -7.03
C GLY A 173 -66.85 -7.89 -7.78
N PRO A 174 -66.44 -9.16 -7.63
CA PRO A 174 -65.22 -9.65 -8.26
C PRO A 174 -65.36 -9.57 -9.79
N ILE A 175 -64.50 -8.78 -10.44
CA ILE A 175 -64.25 -8.92 -11.87
C ILE A 175 -63.35 -10.16 -12.03
N GLY A 176 -63.95 -11.33 -11.89
CA GLY A 176 -63.38 -12.56 -12.42
C GLY A 176 -63.69 -12.63 -13.91
N GLY A 177 -62.66 -12.77 -14.75
CA GLY A 177 -62.87 -13.02 -16.17
C GLY A 177 -61.71 -12.60 -17.06
N ALA A 178 -60.58 -13.30 -17.00
CA ALA A 178 -59.57 -13.22 -18.05
C ALA A 178 -58.78 -14.53 -18.28
N ALA A 179 -59.24 -15.66 -17.73
CA ALA A 179 -58.59 -16.95 -17.92
C ALA A 179 -59.46 -17.97 -18.70
N ASP A 180 -60.80 -17.91 -18.57
CA ASP A 180 -61.70 -18.91 -19.17
C ASP A 180 -62.24 -18.58 -20.57
N GLU A 181 -62.27 -17.30 -20.98
CA GLU A 181 -62.76 -16.94 -22.32
C GLU A 181 -61.77 -17.31 -23.44
N LEU A 182 -60.46 -17.37 -23.14
CA LEU A 182 -59.46 -17.82 -24.11
C LEU A 182 -59.50 -19.34 -24.33
N ALA A 183 -59.89 -20.11 -23.30
CA ALA A 183 -60.07 -21.56 -23.39
C ALA A 183 -61.39 -21.92 -24.12
N ALA A 184 -62.47 -21.20 -23.84
CA ALA A 184 -63.76 -21.38 -24.51
C ALA A 184 -63.70 -20.98 -26.00
N ALA A 185 -63.00 -19.88 -26.34
CA ALA A 185 -62.86 -19.46 -27.74
C ALA A 185 -62.04 -20.43 -28.60
N LYS A 186 -61.05 -21.13 -28.02
CA LYS A 186 -60.27 -22.18 -28.73
C LYS A 186 -61.08 -23.46 -28.97
N ALA A 187 -61.93 -23.85 -28.02
CA ALA A 187 -62.79 -25.03 -28.14
C ALA A 187 -63.91 -24.85 -29.18
N VAL A 188 -64.45 -23.63 -29.31
CA VAL A 188 -65.52 -23.33 -30.28
C VAL A 188 -65.00 -23.17 -31.72
N MET A 189 -63.74 -22.76 -31.91
CA MET A 189 -63.13 -22.63 -33.26
C MET A 189 -62.39 -23.88 -33.76
N GLY A 190 -62.34 -24.98 -32.99
CA GLY A 190 -61.78 -26.26 -33.45
C GLY A 190 -60.29 -26.21 -33.81
N ILE A 191 -59.54 -25.26 -33.25
CA ILE A 191 -58.09 -25.15 -33.44
C ILE A 191 -57.41 -25.94 -32.32
N LYS A 192 -56.69 -27.01 -32.65
CA LYS A 192 -55.77 -27.69 -31.74
C LYS A 192 -54.52 -26.83 -31.50
#